data_AF-A0A7C7U7W0-F1
#
_entry.id   AF-A0A7C7U7W0-F1
#
_cell.length_a   1.000
_cell.length_b   1.000
_cell.length_c   1.000
_cell.angle_alpha   90.00
_cell.angle_beta   90.00
_cell.angle_gamma   90.00
#
_symmetry.space_group_name_H-M   'P 1'
#
loop_
_entity.id
_entity.type
_entity.pdbx_description
1 polymer ?
#
loop_
_entity_poly.entity_id
_entity_poly.type
_entity_poly.pdbx_seq_one_letter_code
_entity_poly.pdbx_strand_id
1 'polypeptide(L)'
;MPFLAAGSVALLLGLPIALGVQAPNLRIRPRDGFFIVTGAWLLASLFGALPYVTTGALTPVDALFESVSGFTTTGSTVMVNIEGMPRSLLLWRSMTQWLGGMGIVVFTVALMPI
;
A
#
# COMPACT_ATOMS: atom_id res chain seq x y z
N MET A 1 -14.30 8.24 9.39
CA MET A 1 -13.19 9.05 9.95
C MET A 1 -11.80 8.43 9.75
N PRO A 2 -11.52 7.16 10.10
CA PRO A 2 -10.14 6.62 10.04
C PRO A 2 -9.53 6.57 8.63
N PHE A 3 -10.33 6.24 7.61
CA PHE A 3 -9.89 6.29 6.21
C PHE A 3 -9.55 7.69 5.71
N LEU A 4 -10.27 8.71 6.19
CA LEU A 4 -9.96 10.11 5.84
C LEU A 4 -8.66 10.55 6.51
N ALA A 5 -8.39 10.11 7.73
CA ALA A 5 -7.13 10.36 8.43
C ALA A 5 -5.95 9.69 7.69
N ALA A 6 -6.08 8.43 7.30
CA ALA A 6 -5.05 7.74 6.51
C ALA A 6 -4.80 8.42 5.15
N GLY A 7 -5.86 8.79 4.44
CA GLY A 7 -5.77 9.49 3.16
C GLY A 7 -5.16 10.89 3.29
N SER A 8 -5.50 11.64 4.33
CA SER A 8 -4.91 12.96 4.57
C SER A 8 -3.45 12.88 4.97
N VAL A 9 -3.02 11.91 5.78
CA VAL A 9 -1.60 11.67 6.08
C VAL A 9 -0.82 11.34 4.80
N ALA A 10 -1.33 10.45 3.95
CA ALA A 10 -0.70 10.11 2.69
C ALA A 10 -0.58 11.32 1.74
N LEU A 11 -1.64 12.13 1.63
CA LEU A 11 -1.65 13.34 0.82
C LEU A 11 -0.71 14.42 1.35
N LEU A 12 -0.70 14.66 2.67
CA LEU A 12 0.16 15.66 3.29
C LEU A 12 1.65 15.31 3.15
N LEU A 13 2.01 14.04 3.16
CA LEU A 13 3.40 13.60 2.96
C LEU A 13 3.78 13.50 1.48
N GLY A 14 2.87 13.02 0.64
CA GLY A 14 3.15 12.77 -0.78
C GLY A 14 3.08 14.01 -1.67
N LEU A 15 2.12 14.90 -1.44
CA LEU A 15 1.86 16.05 -2.31
C LEU A 15 3.01 17.08 -2.32
N PRO A 16 3.63 17.44 -1.19
CA PRO A 16 4.77 18.36 -1.18
C PRO A 16 5.98 17.79 -1.93
N ILE A 17 6.22 16.48 -1.79
CA ILE A 17 7.31 15.78 -2.50
C ILE A 17 7.02 15.78 -4.01
N ALA A 18 5.79 15.46 -4.41
CA ALA A 18 5.40 15.41 -5.81
C ALA A 18 5.47 16.77 -6.51
N LEU A 19 5.15 17.86 -5.81
CA LEU A 19 5.17 19.22 -6.35
C LEU A 19 6.54 19.89 -6.25
N GLY A 20 7.34 19.55 -5.24
CA GLY A 20 8.64 20.15 -4.97
C GLY A 20 9.81 19.48 -5.68
N VAL A 21 9.70 18.19 -6.01
CA VAL A 21 10.77 17.45 -6.69
C VAL A 21 10.63 17.63 -8.20
N GLN A 22 11.46 18.52 -8.74
CA GLN A 22 11.68 18.62 -10.18
C GLN A 22 12.93 17.81 -10.54
N ALA A 23 12.78 16.82 -11.42
CA ALA A 23 13.88 15.96 -11.85
C ALA A 23 14.13 16.09 -13.37
N PRO A 24 14.53 17.28 -13.86
CA PRO A 24 14.86 17.46 -15.27
C PRO A 24 16.04 16.58 -15.66
N ASN A 25 15.92 15.86 -16.79
CA ASN A 25 16.91 14.91 -17.30
C ASN A 25 17.18 13.67 -16.44
N LEU A 26 16.20 13.20 -15.66
CA LEU A 26 16.33 11.99 -14.87
C LEU A 26 16.56 10.76 -15.77
N ARG A 27 17.79 10.22 -15.74
CA ARG A 27 18.12 8.93 -16.35
C ARG A 27 17.90 7.83 -15.31
N ILE A 28 16.75 7.16 -15.38
CA ILE A 28 16.44 6.01 -14.52
C ILE A 28 17.32 4.83 -14.96
N ARG A 29 18.25 4.43 -14.11
CA ARG A 29 19.05 3.22 -14.31
C ARG A 29 18.28 2.01 -13.73
N PRO A 30 18.58 0.77 -14.16
CA PRO A 30 17.91 -0.41 -13.61
C PRO A 30 17.95 -0.50 -12.08
N ARG A 31 19.08 -0.11 -11.47
CA ARG A 31 19.23 -0.03 -10.01
C ARG A 31 18.17 0.87 -9.36
N ASP A 32 17.86 2.00 -9.99
CA ASP A 32 16.91 2.98 -9.47
C ASP A 32 15.50 2.41 -9.54
N GLY A 33 15.19 1.64 -10.58
CA GLY A 33 13.93 0.89 -10.72
C GLY A 33 13.71 -0.11 -9.58
N PHE A 34 14.72 -0.90 -9.20
CA PHE A 34 14.62 -1.81 -8.05
C PHE A 34 14.33 -1.07 -6.74
N PHE A 35 14.99 0.07 -6.51
CA PHE A 35 14.72 0.90 -5.33
C PHE A 35 13.30 1.49 -5.34
N ILE A 36 12.85 2.01 -6.49
CA ILE A 36 11.51 2.59 -6.65
C ILE A 36 10.43 1.53 -6.35
N VAL A 37 10.54 0.35 -6.96
CA VAL A 37 9.55 -0.72 -6.79
C VAL A 37 9.52 -1.20 -5.33
N THR A 38 10.69 -1.49 -4.75
CA THR A 38 10.78 -1.94 -3.35
C THR A 38 10.21 -0.88 -2.40
N GLY A 39 10.59 0.38 -2.59
CA GLY A 39 10.09 1.50 -1.79
C GLY A 39 8.57 1.68 -1.93
N ALA A 40 8.03 1.56 -3.14
CA ALA A 40 6.59 1.68 -3.38
C ALA A 40 5.79 0.63 -2.61
N TRP A 41 6.20 -0.64 -2.65
CA TRP A 41 5.54 -1.72 -1.91
C TRP A 41 5.64 -1.56 -0.39
N LEU A 42 6.82 -1.15 0.10
CA LEU A 42 7.03 -0.90 1.53
C LEU A 42 6.15 0.26 2.03
N LEU A 43 6.16 1.39 1.32
CA LEU A 43 5.35 2.56 1.68
C LEU A 43 3.85 2.25 1.57
N ALA A 44 3.42 1.58 0.51
CA ALA A 44 2.02 1.17 0.36
C ALA A 44 1.56 0.32 1.54
N SER A 45 2.37 -0.66 1.95
CA SER A 45 2.08 -1.52 3.10
C SER A 45 2.08 -0.76 4.42
N LEU A 46 2.98 0.20 4.60
CA LEU A 46 3.03 1.03 5.81
C LEU A 46 1.81 1.95 5.92
N PHE A 47 1.45 2.65 4.83
CA PHE A 47 0.28 3.53 4.83
C PHE A 47 -1.03 2.74 4.86
N GLY A 48 -1.10 1.58 4.22
CA GLY A 48 -2.29 0.75 4.25
C GLY A 48 -2.54 0.02 5.56
N ALA A 49 -1.57 0.01 6.47
CA ALA A 49 -1.78 -0.41 7.84
C ALA A 49 -2.58 0.62 8.66
N LEU A 50 -2.56 1.90 8.27
CA LEU A 50 -3.16 2.99 9.05
C LEU A 50 -4.65 2.82 9.33
N PRO A 51 -5.51 2.40 8.38
CA PRO A 51 -6.92 2.16 8.67
C PRO A 51 -7.14 1.12 9.78
N TYR A 52 -6.32 0.06 9.85
CA TYR A 52 -6.43 -0.96 10.90
C TYR A 52 -5.98 -0.44 12.27
N VAL A 53 -4.91 0.35 12.31
CA VAL A 53 -4.39 0.95 13.56
C VAL A 53 -5.34 2.03 14.09
N THR A 54 -5.78 2.94 13.22
CA THR A 54 -6.64 4.08 13.59
C THR A 54 -8.06 3.68 13.97
N THR A 55 -8.52 2.51 13.50
CA THR A 55 -9.79 1.91 13.96
C THR A 55 -9.65 1.15 15.28
N GLY A 56 -8.42 0.89 15.73
CA GLY A 56 -8.15 0.01 16.88
C GLY A 56 -8.48 -1.45 16.62
N ALA A 57 -8.66 -1.86 15.36
CA ALA A 57 -9.05 -3.22 15.00
C ALA A 57 -7.90 -4.22 15.16
N LEU A 58 -6.66 -3.76 14.99
CA LEU A 58 -5.44 -4.57 15.08
C LEU A 58 -4.33 -3.80 15.80
N THR A 59 -3.40 -4.54 16.41
CA THR A 59 -2.14 -3.96 16.91
C THR A 59 -1.30 -3.43 15.73
N PRO A 60 -0.34 -2.52 15.93
CA PRO A 60 0.47 -1.98 14.83
C PRO A 60 1.21 -3.05 14.02
N VAL A 61 1.68 -4.11 14.67
CA VAL A 61 2.39 -5.22 14.00
C VAL A 61 1.41 -6.06 13.19
N ASP A 62 0.25 -6.39 13.77
CA ASP A 62 -0.79 -7.16 13.08
C ASP A 62 -1.39 -6.38 11.90
N ALA A 63 -1.57 -5.06 12.07
CA ALA A 63 -2.03 -4.15 11.03
C ALA A 63 -1.04 -4.09 9.86
N LEU A 64 0.27 -4.04 10.15
CA LEU A 64 1.31 -4.09 9.13
C LEU A 64 1.30 -5.44 8.42
N PHE A 65 1.23 -6.55 9.16
CA PHE A 65 1.14 -7.89 8.58
C PHE A 65 -0.06 -8.02 7.63
N GLU A 66 -1.23 -7.58 8.07
CA GLU A 66 -2.46 -7.63 7.30
C GLU A 66 -2.37 -6.75 6.04
N SER A 67 -1.79 -5.55 6.16
CA SER A 67 -1.59 -4.66 5.01
C SER A 67 -0.58 -5.22 4.00
N VAL A 68 0.54 -5.79 4.47
CA VAL A 68 1.53 -6.44 3.61
C VAL A 68 0.87 -7.58 2.85
N SER A 69 0.21 -8.49 3.56
CA SER A 69 -0.51 -9.63 2.99
C SER A 69 -1.56 -9.22 1.94
N GLY A 70 -2.26 -8.11 2.20
CA GLY A 70 -3.20 -7.51 1.26
C GLY A 70 -2.52 -7.06 -0.02
N PHE A 71 -1.55 -6.15 0.05
CA PHE A 71 -0.88 -5.63 -1.14
C PHE A 71 -0.07 -6.67 -1.91
N THR A 72 0.56 -7.62 -1.23
CA THR A 72 1.30 -8.71 -1.91
C THR A 72 0.36 -9.78 -2.46
N THR A 73 -0.96 -9.64 -2.28
CA THR A 73 -1.98 -10.64 -2.66
C THR A 73 -1.72 -12.01 -2.04
N THR A 74 -1.04 -12.07 -0.90
CA THR A 74 -0.75 -13.32 -0.19
C THR A 74 -2.01 -13.89 0.44
N GLY A 75 -2.90 -13.02 0.94
CA GLY A 75 -4.19 -13.43 1.48
C GLY A 75 -4.15 -14.18 2.82
N SER A 76 -3.01 -14.21 3.51
CA SER A 76 -2.93 -14.64 4.90
C SER A 76 -3.51 -13.59 5.85
N THR A 77 -4.04 -14.00 7.00
CA THR A 77 -4.65 -13.07 7.94
C THR A 77 -4.36 -13.43 9.39
N VAL A 78 -4.25 -12.40 10.23
CA VAL A 78 -4.14 -12.49 11.69
C VAL A 78 -5.48 -12.24 12.39
N MET A 79 -6.51 -11.85 11.63
CA MET A 79 -7.86 -11.66 12.18
C MET A 79 -8.54 -13.00 12.47
N VAL A 80 -8.93 -13.22 13.73
CA VAL A 80 -9.61 -14.45 14.16
C VAL A 80 -11.09 -14.46 13.74
N ASN A 81 -11.80 -13.34 13.88
CA ASN A 81 -13.20 -13.21 13.48
C ASN A 81 -13.34 -12.12 12.40
N ILE A 82 -13.22 -12.52 11.15
CA ILE A 82 -13.30 -11.60 10.00
C ILE A 82 -14.73 -11.08 9.81
N GLU A 83 -15.73 -11.94 9.94
CA GLU A 83 -17.14 -11.57 9.69
C GLU A 83 -17.66 -10.54 10.69
N GLY A 84 -17.10 -10.51 11.90
CA GLY A 84 -17.38 -9.50 12.91
C GLY A 84 -16.74 -8.13 12.67
N MET A 85 -15.88 -7.99 11.66
CA MET A 85 -15.18 -6.73 11.40
C MET A 85 -16.09 -5.69 10.74
N PRO A 86 -15.86 -4.39 10.98
CA PRO A 86 -16.53 -3.32 10.27
C PRO A 86 -16.44 -3.51 8.75
N ARG A 87 -17.57 -3.35 8.05
CA ARG A 87 -17.66 -3.51 6.58
C ARG A 87 -16.66 -2.63 5.82
N SER A 88 -16.29 -1.48 6.37
CA SER A 88 -15.27 -0.60 5.80
C SER A 88 -13.87 -1.20 5.83
N LEU A 89 -13.50 -1.95 6.87
CA LEU A 89 -12.23 -2.69 6.93
C LEU A 89 -12.25 -3.90 6.00
N LEU A 90 -13.38 -4.60 5.90
CA LEU A 90 -13.55 -5.69 4.94
C LEU A 90 -13.38 -5.19 3.49
N LEU A 91 -13.99 -4.04 3.17
CA LEU A 91 -13.79 -3.39 1.89
C LEU A 91 -12.32 -3.02 1.68
N TRP A 92 -11.65 -2.44 2.68
CA TRP A 92 -10.24 -2.09 2.59
C TRP A 92 -9.34 -3.29 2.31
N ARG A 93 -9.56 -4.41 3.00
CA ARG A 93 -8.87 -5.67 2.72
C ARG A 93 -8.98 -6.06 1.24
N SER A 94 -10.20 -6.12 0.72
CA SER A 94 -10.44 -6.45 -0.69
C SER A 94 -9.81 -5.44 -1.64
N MET A 95 -9.83 -4.15 -1.30
CA MET A 95 -9.19 -3.09 -2.09
C MET A 95 -7.67 -3.22 -2.11
N THR A 96 -7.01 -3.53 -0.99
CA THR A 96 -5.55 -3.73 -0.95
C THR A 96 -5.12 -4.91 -1.81
N GLN A 97 -5.88 -6.01 -1.84
CA GLN A 97 -5.61 -7.13 -2.76
C GLN A 97 -5.84 -6.76 -4.21
N TRP A 98 -6.90 -6.02 -4.52
CA TRP A 98 -7.16 -5.58 -5.87
C TRP A 98 -6.05 -4.65 -6.39
N LEU A 99 -5.64 -3.67 -5.58
CA LEU A 99 -4.53 -2.76 -5.90
C LEU A 99 -3.20 -3.52 -6.04
N GLY A 100 -2.94 -4.48 -5.17
CA GLY A 100 -1.79 -5.37 -5.23
C GLY A 100 -1.72 -6.16 -6.54
N GLY A 101 -2.82 -6.82 -6.92
CA GLY A 101 -2.93 -7.58 -8.15
C GLY A 101 -2.69 -6.71 -9.39
N MET A 102 -3.31 -5.52 -9.44
CA MET A 102 -3.07 -4.55 -10.51
C MET A 102 -1.60 -4.11 -10.57
N GLY A 103 -0.94 -3.91 -9.41
CA GLY A 103 0.47 -3.55 -9.34
C GLY A 103 1.41 -4.59 -9.97
N ILE A 104 1.19 -5.87 -9.68
CA ILE A 104 1.98 -6.97 -10.26
C ILE A 104 1.74 -7.08 -11.77
N VAL A 105 0.50 -6.92 -12.24
CA VAL A 105 0.18 -6.96 -13.68
C VAL A 105 0.91 -5.86 -14.43
N VAL A 106 0.83 -4.61 -13.95
CA VAL A 106 1.50 -3.46 -14.57
C VAL A 106 3.02 -3.66 -14.58
N PHE A 107 3.59 -4.12 -13.47
CA PHE A 107 5.02 -4.40 -13.37
C PHE A 107 5.47 -5.48 -14.36
N THR A 108 4.71 -6.58 -14.46
CA THR A 108 5.02 -7.68 -15.37
C THR A 108 4.99 -7.22 -16.82
N VAL A 109 4.00 -6.43 -17.21
CA VAL A 109 3.90 -5.86 -18.57
C VAL A 109 5.03 -4.87 -18.84
N ALA A 110 5.39 -4.02 -17.87
CA ALA A 110 6.47 -3.03 -18.03
C ALA A 110 7.86 -3.67 -18.17
N LEU A 111 8.07 -4.86 -17.58
CA LEU A 111 9.32 -5.62 -17.70
C LEU A 111 9.35 -6.55 -18.91
N MET A 112 8.20 -6.87 -19.51
CA MET A 112 8.14 -7.75 -20.66
C MET A 112 8.89 -7.08 -21.82
N PRO A 113 9.98 -7.70 -22.34
CA PRO A 113 10.65 -7.18 -23.51
C PRO A 113 9.70 -7.34 -24.69
N ILE A 114 9.23 -6.22 -25.22
CA ILE A 114 8.46 -6.17 -26.47
C ILE A 114 9.45 -5.94 -27.63
#